data_AF-A0A9E0EF71-F1
#
_entry.id   AF-A0A9E0EF71-F1
#
_cell.length_a   1.000
_cell.length_b   1.000
_cell.length_c   1.000
_cell.angle_alpha   90.00
_cell.angle_beta   90.00
_cell.angle_gamma   90.00
#
_symmetry.space_group_name_H-M   'P 1'
#
loop_
_entity.id
_entity.type
_entity.pdbx_description
1 polymer ?
#
loop_
_entity_poly.entity_id
_entity_poly.type
_entity_poly.pdbx_seq_one_letter_code
_entity_poly.pdbx_strand_id
1 'polypeptide(L)' 'ESGSTFNGELCGRATWKDAVAIFAKEGEEAAKAWLADQGRRNVEELNDVLVTKANPWTEKVELN' A
#
# COMPACT_ATOMS: atom_id res chain seq x y z
N GLU A 1 -12.81 0.77 -17.17
CA GLU A 1 -12.26 1.90 -16.39
C GLU A 1 -13.05 3.16 -16.68
N SER A 2 -13.24 4.04 -15.67
CA SER A 2 -14.11 5.22 -15.74
C SER A 2 -13.43 6.52 -16.18
N GLY A 3 -12.13 6.48 -16.52
CA GLY A 3 -11.35 7.66 -16.92
C GLY A 3 -10.86 8.54 -15.77
N SER A 4 -10.82 8.00 -14.53
CA SER A 4 -10.26 8.70 -13.38
C SER A 4 -8.76 9.01 -13.56
N THR A 5 -8.33 10.21 -13.16
CA THR A 5 -6.92 10.66 -13.14
C THR A 5 -6.42 10.87 -11.72
N PHE A 6 -6.69 9.89 -10.85
CA PHE A 6 -6.22 9.91 -9.46
C PHE A 6 -4.69 9.85 -9.41
N ASN A 7 -4.09 10.42 -8.37
CA ASN A 7 -2.65 10.70 -8.35
C ASN A 7 -1.84 9.86 -7.36
N GLY A 8 -2.46 8.80 -6.85
CA GLY A 8 -1.91 7.95 -5.79
C GLY A 8 -2.98 7.58 -4.78
N GLU A 9 -2.56 6.86 -3.76
CA GLU A 9 -3.44 6.45 -2.67
C GLU A 9 -2.71 6.43 -1.33
N LEU A 10 -3.49 6.38 -0.24
CA LEU A 10 -2.99 6.28 1.13
C LEU A 10 -3.68 5.09 1.81
N CYS A 11 -3.34 3.87 1.40
CA CYS A 11 -3.85 2.67 2.02
C CYS A 11 -2.97 2.22 3.19
N GLY A 12 -3.58 2.11 4.38
CA GLY A 12 -2.96 1.47 5.54
C GLY A 12 -3.50 0.08 5.79
N ARG A 13 -4.80 -0.01 6.13
CA ARG A 13 -5.41 -1.25 6.63
C ARG A 13 -5.33 -2.42 5.65
N ALA A 14 -5.42 -2.22 4.34
CA ALA A 14 -5.31 -3.34 3.40
C ALA A 14 -3.90 -3.96 3.42
N THR A 15 -2.88 -3.17 3.75
CA THR A 15 -1.49 -3.60 3.78
C THR A 15 -1.16 -4.38 5.05
N TRP A 16 -1.60 -3.91 6.23
CA TRP A 16 -1.07 -4.40 7.51
C TRP A 16 -2.10 -4.86 8.55
N LYS A 17 -3.42 -4.82 8.30
CA LYS A 17 -4.44 -5.12 9.33
C LYS A 17 -4.24 -6.48 10.02
N ASP A 18 -3.79 -7.50 9.28
CA ASP A 18 -3.71 -8.86 9.80
C ASP A 18 -2.51 -9.04 10.74
N ALA A 19 -1.47 -8.23 10.57
CA ALA A 19 -0.33 -8.16 11.50
C ALA A 19 -0.77 -7.79 12.93
N VAL A 20 -1.87 -7.05 13.10
CA VAL A 20 -2.38 -6.66 14.42
C VAL A 20 -2.80 -7.88 15.24
N ALA A 21 -3.51 -8.82 14.60
CA ALA A 21 -3.97 -10.04 15.27
C ALA A 21 -2.79 -10.97 15.59
N ILE A 22 -1.81 -11.06 14.69
CA ILE A 22 -0.58 -11.85 14.88
C ILE A 22 0.23 -11.25 16.04
N PHE A 23 0.45 -9.94 16.04
CA PHE A 23 1.14 -9.26 17.15
C PHE A 23 0.48 -9.54 18.49
N ALA A 24 -0.85 -9.41 18.57
CA ALA A 24 -1.59 -9.62 19.82
C ALA A 24 -1.53 -11.06 20.35
N LYS A 25 -1.38 -12.06 19.47
CA LYS A 25 -1.41 -13.49 19.83
C LYS A 25 -0.04 -14.12 19.94
N GLU A 26 0.89 -13.71 19.08
CA GLU A 26 2.16 -14.38 18.80
C GLU A 26 3.37 -13.47 19.07
N GLY A 27 3.15 -12.17 19.31
CA GLY A 27 4.18 -11.22 19.70
C GLY A 27 4.89 -10.54 18.54
N GLU A 28 5.88 -9.71 18.90
CA GLU A 28 6.57 -8.79 17.99
C GLU A 28 7.31 -9.49 16.85
N GLU A 29 8.07 -10.54 17.14
CA GLU A 29 8.90 -11.21 16.13
C GLU A 29 8.05 -11.92 15.07
N ALA A 30 6.94 -12.54 15.47
CA ALA A 30 5.99 -13.13 14.54
C ALA A 30 5.34 -12.06 13.64
N ALA A 31 4.95 -10.92 14.21
CA ALA A 31 4.39 -9.81 13.45
C ALA A 31 5.40 -9.20 12.45
N LYS A 32 6.67 -9.04 12.86
CA LYS A 32 7.75 -8.59 11.96
C LYS A 32 7.98 -9.57 10.80
N ALA A 33 8.00 -10.88 11.09
CA ALA A 33 8.15 -11.89 10.06
C ALA A 33 7.00 -11.85 9.05
N TRP A 34 5.75 -11.68 9.54
CA TRP A 34 4.59 -11.52 8.66
C TRP A 34 4.65 -10.24 7.82
N LEU A 35 5.06 -9.11 8.42
CA LEU A 35 5.22 -7.84 7.70
C LEU A 35 6.31 -7.94 6.62
N ALA A 36 7.40 -8.66 6.88
CA ALA A 36 8.49 -8.87 5.93
C ALA A 36 8.11 -9.79 4.75
N ASP A 37 7.06 -10.59 4.89
CA ASP A 37 6.54 -11.48 3.84
C ASP A 37 5.19 -10.98 3.31
N GLN A 38 4.07 -11.40 3.92
CA GLN A 38 2.73 -11.07 3.41
C GLN A 38 2.46 -9.56 3.38
N GLY A 39 2.86 -8.82 4.41
CA GLY A 39 2.68 -7.36 4.44
C GLY A 39 3.41 -6.66 3.30
N ARG A 40 4.61 -7.14 2.97
CA ARG A 40 5.40 -6.68 1.82
C ARG A 40 4.72 -7.02 0.49
N ARG A 41 4.21 -8.24 0.32
CA ARG A 41 3.48 -8.64 -0.90
C ARG A 41 2.24 -7.76 -1.13
N ASN A 42 1.48 -7.47 -0.07
CA ASN A 42 0.31 -6.61 -0.16
C ASN A 42 0.66 -5.20 -0.70
N VAL A 43 1.80 -4.62 -0.29
CA VAL A 43 2.21 -3.29 -0.80
C VAL A 43 2.83 -3.37 -2.20
N GLU A 44 3.54 -4.46 -2.53
CA GLU A 44 4.11 -4.67 -3.87
C GLU A 44 3.00 -4.81 -4.92
N GLU A 45 1.96 -5.62 -4.64
CA GLU A 45 0.79 -5.75 -5.51
C GLU A 45 0.06 -4.41 -5.70
N LEU A 46 -0.05 -3.62 -4.64
CA LEU A 46 -0.64 -2.28 -4.70
C LEU A 46 0.21 -1.32 -5.55
N ASN A 47 1.54 -1.39 -5.44
CA ASN A 47 2.45 -0.58 -6.24
C ASN A 47 2.33 -0.90 -7.73
N ASP A 48 2.19 -2.18 -8.10
CA ASP A 48 1.98 -2.58 -9.49
C ASP A 48 0.69 -1.98 -10.08
N VAL A 49 -0.37 -1.91 -9.27
CA VAL A 49 -1.61 -1.21 -9.65
C VAL A 49 -1.37 0.29 -9.81
N LEU A 50 -0.66 0.93 -8.89
CA LEU A 50 -0.36 2.37 -8.97
C LEU A 50 0.43 2.73 -10.22
N VAL A 51 1.44 1.93 -10.59
CA VAL A 51 2.25 2.14 -11.79
C VAL A 51 1.39 2.14 -13.06
N THR A 52 0.34 1.33 -13.11
CA THR A 52 -0.50 1.17 -14.31
C THR A 52 -1.75 2.05 -14.33
N LYS A 53 -2.15 2.64 -13.21
CA LYS A 53 -3.45 3.32 -13.06
C LYS A 53 -3.38 4.76 -12.58
N ALA A 54 -2.32 5.16 -11.87
CA ALA A 54 -2.21 6.51 -11.31
C ALA A 54 -1.54 7.48 -12.29
N ASN A 55 -1.91 8.75 -12.19
CA ASN A 55 -1.31 9.85 -12.96
C ASN A 55 -0.38 10.69 -12.06
N PRO A 56 0.75 11.20 -12.56
CA PRO A 56 1.59 12.11 -11.81
C PRO A 56 0.80 13.34 -11.31
N TRP A 57 0.93 13.68 -10.03
CA TRP A 57 0.28 14.88 -9.47
C TRP A 57 0.82 16.17 -10.10
N THR A 58 2.03 16.13 -10.65
CA THR A 58 2.69 17.26 -11.33
C THR A 58 1.93 17.73 -12.57
N GLU A 59 1.09 16.90 -13.18
CA GLU A 59 0.21 17.31 -14.28
C GLU A 59 -0.91 18.26 -13.83
N LYS A 60 -1.16 18.37 -12.51
CA LYS A 60 -2.21 19.21 -11.93
C LYS A 60 -1.72 20.55 -11.38
N VAL A 61 -0.42 20.82 -11.44
CA VAL A 61 0.17 22.06 -10.92
C VAL A 61 1.12 22.69 -11.94
N GLU A 62 1.21 24.02 -11.95
CA GLU A 62 2.30 24.72 -12.62
C GLU A 62 3.49 24.82 -11.66
N LEU A 63 4.66 24.36 -12.11
CA LEU A 63 5.92 24.53 -11.39
C LEU A 63 6.55 25.85 -11.84
N ASN A 64 6.59 26.82 -10.93
CA ASN A 64 7.28 28.11 -11.13
C ASN A 64 8.79 27.97 -10.91
#